data_AF-A0A672F432-F1
#
_entry.id   AF-A0A672F432-F1
#
_cell.length_a   1.000
_cell.length_b   1.000
_cell.length_c   1.000
_cell.angle_alpha   90.00
_cell.angle_beta   90.00
_cell.angle_gamma   90.00
#
_symmetry.space_group_name_H-M   'P 1'
#
loop_
_entity.id
_entity.type
_entity.pdbx_description
1 polymer ?
#
loop_
_entity_poly.entity_id
_entity_poly.type
_entity_poly.pdbx_seq_one_letter_code
_entity_poly.pdbx_strand_id
1 'polypeptide(L)'
;MFLQQGGRNALLDQRYRWKFPIPYILGDDLDLNAKGCVHQAFEMYRLKSCIDFKPYEGEKTFIKFEKRGGCYSYVGDQQVGQILSLGTGCDHKAVIEHELLHALGFYHEQSRTDRDDYVNIWLDQVEEGKEHNFNKYEDDFITDQNTAYDYESVMHYRPFSFNKNDSIPTITTKIPAFQNIIGQYLDFSEMDTFRLNRMYNCTAPLTLLDQCAFELENICGMIQPSTDDGDWVHTKSSEASEDHTLLGRCRDAGYFMHFDTKSGNPQESALLESRILYPKRKLQCLEFFYKMNGSPKDKLVIWVKTDDGTGAVRRMRKIQTFYADSDHTWKIAHVPLEVGVKFRYGFQAMRGEPSASGGGIYVDDVSLTETRCPNAVWRIQNFSKILETADNTTSLWSPRFYSPEGYGYGILVRPVSTYTDFTGKYTALYFHLASGENDAVLQWPAVNRQAALVVMDQDPDVTLRMSTARSLTTALTREYGEFIWDDPSKVGTYDASCGCYRGESWGWRNFVKHFDLRRRNYLKNDDLIITVDFDVVLLKS
;
A
#
# COMPACT_ATOMS: atom_id res chain seq x y z
N MET A 1 -27.35 32.07 9.66
CA MET A 1 -28.43 31.20 9.17
C MET A 1 -27.98 30.72 7.80
N PHE A 2 -27.23 29.61 7.76
CA PHE A 2 -26.76 29.00 6.51
C PHE A 2 -27.61 27.75 6.29
N LEU A 3 -28.32 27.73 5.17
CA LEU A 3 -29.18 26.64 4.74
C LEU A 3 -28.33 25.39 4.53
N GLN A 4 -28.64 24.36 5.32
CA GLN A 4 -28.11 23.01 5.24
C GLN A 4 -28.85 22.33 4.08
N GLN A 5 -28.24 22.27 2.89
CA GLN A 5 -28.73 21.48 1.76
C GLN A 5 -27.81 20.27 1.58
N GLY A 6 -28.37 19.07 1.69
CA GLY A 6 -27.68 17.80 1.48
C GLY A 6 -27.53 17.49 -0.01
N GLY A 7 -26.40 16.91 -0.41
CA GLY A 7 -26.17 16.27 -1.72
C GLY A 7 -25.77 14.81 -1.54
N ARG A 8 -25.60 13.97 -2.62
CA ARG A 8 -25.84 12.47 -2.89
C ARG A 8 -24.71 11.44 -3.33
N ASN A 9 -24.41 10.33 -2.59
CA ASN A 9 -23.75 9.02 -3.00
C ASN A 9 -23.73 7.91 -1.88
N ALA A 10 -23.96 8.30 -0.63
CA ALA A 10 -23.88 7.46 0.57
C ALA A 10 -25.23 7.41 1.30
N LEU A 11 -25.70 6.26 1.79
CA LEU A 11 -27.07 6.10 2.29
C LEU A 11 -27.39 7.08 3.43
N LEU A 12 -28.49 7.84 3.34
CA LEU A 12 -28.85 8.85 4.34
C LEU A 12 -29.35 8.27 5.67
N ASP A 13 -30.11 7.18 5.61
CA ASP A 13 -30.75 6.60 6.79
C ASP A 13 -29.71 5.99 7.74
N GLN A 14 -29.60 6.59 8.93
CA GLN A 14 -28.64 6.20 9.95
C GLN A 14 -28.91 4.81 10.53
N ARG A 15 -30.11 4.24 10.32
CA ARG A 15 -30.44 2.88 10.78
C ARG A 15 -29.58 1.79 10.14
N TYR A 16 -28.95 2.07 9.01
CA TYR A 16 -28.06 1.15 8.31
C TYR A 16 -26.58 1.41 8.60
N ARG A 17 -26.26 2.23 9.61
CA ARG A 17 -24.87 2.46 10.03
C ARG A 17 -24.40 1.31 10.89
N TRP A 18 -23.24 0.77 10.54
CA TRP A 18 -22.56 -0.21 11.36
C TRP A 18 -22.08 0.39 12.68
N LYS A 19 -22.02 -0.46 13.70
CA LYS A 19 -21.27 -0.21 14.93
C LYS A 19 -19.92 -0.90 14.84
N PHE A 20 -18.87 -0.23 15.33
CA PHE A 20 -17.51 -0.77 15.28
C PHE A 20 -17.09 -1.40 16.61
N PRO A 21 -16.24 -2.44 16.57
CA PRO A 21 -15.76 -3.15 15.37
C PRO A 21 -16.86 -3.98 14.68
N ILE A 22 -16.85 -4.05 13.34
CA ILE A 22 -17.79 -4.85 12.52
C ILE A 22 -17.48 -6.34 12.72
N PRO A 23 -18.44 -7.16 13.20
CA PRO A 23 -18.24 -8.60 13.31
C PRO A 23 -18.20 -9.25 11.92
N TYR A 24 -17.24 -10.15 11.69
CA TYR A 24 -17.14 -10.88 10.43
C TYR A 24 -16.97 -12.40 10.61
N ILE A 25 -17.37 -13.13 9.57
CA ILE A 25 -17.13 -14.56 9.40
C ILE A 25 -16.48 -14.79 8.04
N LEU A 26 -15.37 -15.51 7.99
CA LEU A 26 -14.79 -16.01 6.74
C LEU A 26 -15.33 -17.43 6.50
N GLY A 27 -16.15 -17.60 5.47
CA GLY A 27 -16.74 -18.89 5.12
C GLY A 27 -15.68 -19.97 4.82
N ASP A 28 -16.01 -21.22 5.11
CA ASP A 28 -15.13 -22.36 4.83
C ASP A 28 -14.92 -22.56 3.31
N ASP A 29 -15.92 -22.18 2.51
CA ASP A 29 -15.96 -22.20 1.05
C ASP A 29 -15.13 -21.09 0.39
N LEU A 30 -14.70 -20.08 1.16
CA LEU A 30 -13.89 -18.99 0.66
C LEU A 30 -12.45 -19.45 0.40
N ASP A 31 -11.91 -19.11 -0.77
CA ASP A 31 -10.54 -19.45 -1.15
C ASP A 31 -9.53 -18.91 -0.13
N LEU A 32 -8.48 -19.68 0.16
CA LEU A 32 -7.46 -19.28 1.14
C LEU A 32 -6.80 -17.94 0.77
N ASN A 33 -6.60 -17.69 -0.53
CA ASN A 33 -6.08 -16.41 -1.03
C ASN A 33 -7.04 -15.26 -0.71
N ALA A 34 -8.34 -15.46 -0.96
CA ALA A 34 -9.36 -14.46 -0.67
C ALA A 34 -9.44 -14.14 0.83
N LYS A 35 -9.31 -15.14 1.72
CA LYS A 35 -9.22 -14.92 3.18
C LYS A 35 -8.07 -14.00 3.56
N GLY A 36 -6.88 -14.22 2.99
CA GLY A 36 -5.73 -13.33 3.18
C GLY A 36 -5.97 -11.92 2.63
N CYS A 37 -6.56 -11.80 1.43
CA CYS A 37 -6.91 -10.51 0.83
C CYS A 37 -7.97 -9.74 1.63
N VAL A 38 -8.91 -10.42 2.30
CA VAL A 38 -9.87 -9.77 3.21
C VAL A 38 -9.15 -9.10 4.38
N HIS A 39 -8.18 -9.78 4.99
CA HIS A 39 -7.37 -9.18 6.05
C HIS A 39 -6.52 -8.01 5.55
N GLN A 40 -5.98 -8.08 4.32
CA GLN A 40 -5.29 -6.94 3.70
C GLN A 40 -6.22 -5.73 3.56
N ALA A 41 -7.46 -5.92 3.09
CA ALA A 41 -8.45 -4.85 3.00
C ALA A 41 -8.80 -4.28 4.39
N PHE A 42 -8.95 -5.12 5.42
CA PHE A 42 -9.18 -4.65 6.79
C PHE A 42 -8.05 -3.75 7.31
N GLU A 43 -6.80 -4.07 7.01
CA GLU A 43 -5.67 -3.22 7.40
C GLU A 43 -5.69 -1.86 6.67
N MET A 44 -6.17 -1.80 5.42
CA MET A 44 -6.34 -0.52 4.72
C MET A 44 -7.45 0.34 5.32
N TYR A 45 -8.58 -0.27 5.71
CA TYR A 45 -9.63 0.43 6.47
C TYR A 45 -9.07 0.98 7.78
N ARG A 46 -8.33 0.18 8.55
CA ARG A 46 -7.69 0.62 9.81
C ARG A 46 -6.67 1.74 9.60
N LEU A 47 -5.95 1.74 8.48
CA LEU A 47 -4.91 2.73 8.15
C LEU A 47 -5.49 4.06 7.67
N LYS A 48 -6.64 4.04 7.00
CA LYS A 48 -7.22 5.23 6.35
C LYS A 48 -8.50 5.74 7.03
N SER A 49 -8.99 5.03 8.04
CA SER A 49 -10.24 5.35 8.72
C SER A 49 -10.29 4.83 10.16
N CYS A 50 -11.40 5.12 10.84
CA CYS A 50 -11.73 4.55 12.15
C CYS A 50 -12.52 3.23 12.07
N ILE A 51 -12.72 2.68 10.87
CA ILE A 51 -13.44 1.42 10.67
C ILE A 51 -12.57 0.26 11.16
N ASP A 52 -13.14 -0.59 12.01
CA ASP A 52 -12.48 -1.80 12.51
C ASP A 52 -13.36 -3.03 12.30
N PHE A 53 -12.72 -4.20 12.33
CA PHE A 53 -13.32 -5.50 12.12
C PHE A 53 -12.88 -6.46 13.20
N LYS A 54 -13.79 -7.33 13.68
CA LYS A 54 -13.47 -8.39 14.63
C LYS A 54 -14.12 -9.72 14.25
N PRO A 55 -13.55 -10.87 14.66
CA PRO A 55 -14.23 -12.15 14.52
C PRO A 55 -15.62 -12.11 15.17
N TYR A 56 -16.57 -12.80 14.57
CA TYR A 56 -17.93 -12.94 15.07
C TYR A 56 -17.98 -13.75 16.38
N GLU A 57 -18.68 -13.22 17.38
CA GLU A 57 -18.80 -13.81 18.73
C GLU A 57 -20.27 -14.02 19.17
N GLY A 58 -21.22 -13.89 18.24
CA GLY A 58 -22.66 -14.07 18.51
C GLY A 58 -23.51 -12.82 18.32
N GLU A 59 -22.99 -11.80 17.64
CA GLU A 59 -23.70 -10.55 17.37
C GLU A 59 -24.93 -10.74 16.48
N LYS A 60 -25.92 -9.86 16.60
CA LYS A 60 -27.11 -9.93 15.73
C LYS A 60 -26.78 -9.62 14.27
N THR A 61 -25.87 -8.68 14.04
CA THR A 61 -25.45 -8.21 12.71
C THR A 61 -23.97 -8.48 12.52
N PHE A 62 -23.62 -8.94 11.32
CA PHE A 62 -22.27 -9.34 10.93
C PHE A 62 -22.17 -9.46 9.41
N ILE A 63 -20.94 -9.40 8.88
CA ILE A 63 -20.66 -9.68 7.47
C ILE A 63 -20.09 -11.09 7.34
N LYS A 64 -20.73 -11.94 6.54
CA LYS A 64 -20.23 -13.26 6.18
C LYS A 64 -19.66 -13.26 4.77
N PHE A 65 -18.36 -13.46 4.68
CA PHE A 65 -17.65 -13.60 3.40
C PHE A 65 -17.83 -15.01 2.87
N GLU A 66 -18.41 -15.17 1.68
CA GLU A 66 -18.66 -16.47 1.05
C GLU A 66 -18.26 -16.45 -0.43
N LYS A 67 -17.96 -17.62 -0.99
CA LYS A 67 -17.67 -17.76 -2.42
C LYS A 67 -18.96 -18.06 -3.18
N ARG A 68 -19.62 -17.01 -3.71
CA ARG A 68 -20.79 -17.15 -4.59
C ARG A 68 -20.48 -16.67 -6.00
N GLY A 69 -21.50 -16.57 -6.85
CA GLY A 69 -21.36 -16.05 -8.21
C GLY A 69 -21.10 -14.54 -8.20
N GLY A 70 -19.91 -14.12 -8.64
CA GLY A 70 -19.50 -12.71 -8.73
C GLY A 70 -19.08 -12.07 -7.41
N CYS A 71 -18.76 -10.79 -7.47
CA CYS A 71 -18.46 -9.94 -6.32
C CYS A 71 -19.69 -9.06 -6.06
N TYR A 72 -20.24 -9.08 -4.84
CA TYR A 72 -21.35 -8.19 -4.47
C TYR A 72 -21.52 -8.12 -2.95
N SER A 73 -22.19 -7.06 -2.50
CA SER A 73 -22.54 -6.82 -1.11
C SER A 73 -23.89 -6.10 -1.00
N TYR A 74 -24.53 -6.20 0.16
CA TYR A 74 -25.67 -5.34 0.50
C TYR A 74 -25.18 -3.92 0.79
N VAL A 75 -26.03 -2.92 0.58
CA VAL A 75 -25.69 -1.53 0.91
C VAL A 75 -26.15 -1.17 2.33
N GLY A 76 -25.18 -0.97 3.23
CA GLY A 76 -25.43 -0.69 4.65
C GLY A 76 -25.67 -1.93 5.53
N ASP A 77 -25.72 -1.73 6.85
CA ASP A 77 -26.07 -2.75 7.85
C ASP A 77 -27.55 -3.13 7.75
N GLN A 78 -27.84 -4.33 7.25
CA GLN A 78 -29.21 -4.85 7.14
C GLN A 78 -29.82 -5.24 8.51
N GLN A 79 -29.11 -5.01 9.61
CA GLN A 79 -29.49 -5.32 11.00
C GLN A 79 -29.69 -6.82 11.28
N VAL A 80 -29.12 -7.64 10.40
CA VAL A 80 -29.08 -9.10 10.43
C VAL A 80 -27.73 -9.54 9.85
N GLY A 81 -27.37 -10.81 10.02
CA GLY A 81 -26.23 -11.37 9.28
C GLY A 81 -26.41 -11.22 7.77
N GLN A 82 -25.44 -10.60 7.09
CA GLN A 82 -25.49 -10.36 5.65
C GLN A 82 -24.27 -10.95 4.94
N ILE A 83 -24.48 -11.40 3.70
CA ILE A 83 -23.42 -12.00 2.90
C ILE A 83 -22.71 -10.93 2.08
N LEU A 84 -21.38 -11.05 2.00
CA LEU A 84 -20.54 -10.40 1.02
C LEU A 84 -19.90 -11.50 0.16
N SER A 85 -20.24 -11.51 -1.13
CA SER A 85 -19.76 -12.52 -2.06
C SER A 85 -18.40 -12.14 -2.62
N LEU A 86 -17.46 -13.09 -2.57
CA LEU A 86 -16.17 -13.02 -3.25
C LEU A 86 -16.01 -14.26 -4.12
N GLY A 87 -16.53 -14.18 -5.35
CA GLY A 87 -16.38 -15.22 -6.37
C GLY A 87 -14.99 -15.26 -7.00
N THR A 88 -14.86 -16.07 -8.06
CA THR A 88 -13.61 -16.19 -8.84
C THR A 88 -13.19 -14.83 -9.40
N GLY A 89 -11.94 -14.43 -9.13
CA GLY A 89 -11.37 -13.15 -9.58
C GLY A 89 -11.67 -11.95 -8.68
N CYS A 90 -12.43 -12.14 -7.60
CA CYS A 90 -12.70 -11.10 -6.59
C CYS A 90 -11.63 -11.04 -5.48
N ASP A 91 -10.64 -11.93 -5.53
CA ASP A 91 -9.63 -12.15 -4.50
C ASP A 91 -8.46 -11.15 -4.58
N HIS A 92 -8.79 -9.86 -4.73
CA HIS A 92 -7.81 -8.79 -4.64
C HIS A 92 -8.31 -7.61 -3.80
N LYS A 93 -7.38 -7.00 -3.07
CA LYS A 93 -7.60 -5.94 -2.07
C LYS A 93 -8.65 -4.90 -2.49
N ALA A 94 -8.47 -4.24 -3.63
CA ALA A 94 -9.36 -3.17 -4.09
C ALA A 94 -10.81 -3.59 -4.39
N VAL A 95 -11.06 -4.83 -4.84
CA VAL A 95 -12.44 -5.33 -5.00
C VAL A 95 -13.08 -5.55 -3.63
N ILE A 96 -12.33 -6.09 -2.68
CA ILE A 96 -12.86 -6.31 -1.33
C ILE A 96 -13.13 -4.97 -0.63
N GLU A 97 -12.27 -3.98 -0.83
CA GLU A 97 -12.49 -2.59 -0.39
C GLU A 97 -13.79 -2.02 -0.96
N HIS A 98 -14.04 -2.19 -2.26
CA HIS A 98 -15.28 -1.80 -2.95
C HIS A 98 -16.52 -2.48 -2.35
N GLU A 99 -16.51 -3.80 -2.19
CA GLU A 99 -17.65 -4.54 -1.61
C GLU A 99 -17.91 -4.18 -0.14
N LEU A 100 -16.86 -3.85 0.60
CA LEU A 100 -16.98 -3.34 1.96
C LEU A 100 -17.53 -1.91 2.01
N LEU A 101 -17.22 -1.04 1.03
CA LEU A 101 -17.83 0.29 0.93
C LEU A 101 -19.32 0.19 0.68
N HIS A 102 -19.77 -0.75 -0.17
CA HIS A 102 -21.17 -1.11 -0.25
C HIS A 102 -21.72 -1.49 1.12
N ALA A 103 -21.11 -2.47 1.81
CA ALA A 103 -21.55 -2.88 3.15
C ALA A 103 -21.64 -1.70 4.14
N LEU A 104 -20.74 -0.71 4.03
CA LEU A 104 -20.70 0.48 4.86
C LEU A 104 -21.74 1.56 4.49
N GLY A 105 -22.42 1.42 3.36
CA GLY A 105 -23.54 2.26 2.94
C GLY A 105 -23.28 3.11 1.71
N PHE A 106 -22.26 2.83 0.90
CA PHE A 106 -21.96 3.59 -0.31
C PHE A 106 -22.54 2.93 -1.56
N TYR A 107 -23.14 3.73 -2.44
CA TYR A 107 -23.49 3.29 -3.79
C TYR A 107 -22.35 3.62 -4.75
N HIS A 108 -22.46 3.14 -5.98
CA HIS A 108 -21.48 3.46 -7.02
C HIS A 108 -21.43 4.96 -7.34
N GLU A 109 -20.24 5.46 -7.67
CA GLU A 109 -20.05 6.89 -7.97
C GLU A 109 -20.82 7.31 -9.23
N GLN A 110 -20.90 6.43 -10.25
CA GLN A 110 -21.71 6.71 -11.43
C GLN A 110 -23.23 6.64 -11.17
N SER A 111 -23.68 6.27 -9.97
CA SER A 111 -25.09 6.33 -9.56
C SER A 111 -25.48 7.62 -8.85
N ARG A 112 -24.53 8.56 -8.70
CA ARG A 112 -24.82 9.93 -8.26
C ARG A 112 -25.85 10.59 -9.17
N THR A 113 -26.54 11.60 -8.66
CA THR A 113 -27.64 12.22 -9.40
C THR A 113 -27.22 13.25 -10.39
N ASP A 114 -26.11 13.90 -10.09
CA ASP A 114 -25.37 14.81 -10.95
C ASP A 114 -24.44 14.06 -11.92
N ARG A 115 -24.39 12.71 -11.92
CA ARG A 115 -23.46 11.93 -12.76
C ARG A 115 -23.54 12.27 -14.24
N ASP A 116 -24.73 12.63 -14.73
CA ASP A 116 -24.96 12.99 -16.15
C ASP A 116 -24.28 14.31 -16.53
N ASP A 117 -23.75 15.10 -15.59
CA ASP A 117 -22.91 16.26 -15.86
C ASP A 117 -21.45 15.88 -16.15
N TYR A 118 -21.02 14.70 -15.71
CA TYR A 118 -19.62 14.24 -15.73
C TYR A 118 -19.37 13.09 -16.71
N VAL A 119 -20.36 12.21 -16.91
CA VAL A 119 -20.30 11.04 -17.77
C VAL A 119 -21.56 10.91 -18.64
N ASN A 120 -21.43 10.25 -19.78
CA ASN A 120 -22.55 9.76 -20.57
C ASN A 120 -22.69 8.25 -20.35
N ILE A 121 -23.92 7.80 -20.09
CA ILE A 121 -24.28 6.38 -20.01
C ILE A 121 -25.00 5.95 -21.29
N TRP A 122 -24.45 4.97 -21.98
CA TRP A 122 -24.97 4.41 -23.22
C TRP A 122 -25.80 3.16 -22.92
N LEU A 123 -27.02 3.35 -22.42
CA LEU A 123 -27.90 2.24 -22.01
C LEU A 123 -28.22 1.26 -23.16
N ASP A 124 -28.24 1.74 -24.39
CA ASP A 124 -28.39 0.92 -25.59
C ASP A 124 -27.21 -0.05 -25.80
N GLN A 125 -26.03 0.29 -25.27
CA GLN A 125 -24.83 -0.55 -25.30
C GLN A 125 -24.71 -1.48 -24.07
N VAL A 126 -25.60 -1.37 -23.09
CA VAL A 126 -25.62 -2.23 -21.89
C VAL A 126 -26.29 -3.57 -22.21
N GLU A 127 -25.73 -4.67 -21.70
CA GLU A 127 -26.33 -6.01 -21.78
C GLU A 127 -27.79 -6.01 -21.30
N GLU A 128 -28.65 -6.73 -22.01
CA GLU A 128 -30.08 -6.78 -21.68
C GLU A 128 -30.31 -7.30 -20.26
N GLY A 129 -31.05 -6.54 -19.46
CA GLY A 129 -31.34 -6.86 -18.06
C GLY A 129 -30.30 -6.35 -17.05
N LYS A 130 -29.22 -5.69 -17.51
CA LYS A 130 -28.17 -5.10 -16.65
C LYS A 130 -28.28 -3.59 -16.49
N GLU A 131 -29.29 -2.95 -17.09
CA GLU A 131 -29.50 -1.49 -17.10
C GLU A 131 -29.68 -0.92 -15.68
N HIS A 132 -30.25 -1.71 -14.77
CA HIS A 132 -30.46 -1.32 -13.37
C HIS A 132 -29.16 -0.99 -12.62
N ASN A 133 -28.01 -1.50 -13.08
CA ASN A 133 -26.69 -1.19 -12.51
C ASN A 133 -26.24 0.26 -12.78
N PHE A 134 -26.97 0.98 -13.65
CA PHE A 134 -26.70 2.37 -14.02
C PHE A 134 -27.81 3.31 -13.51
N ASN A 135 -28.68 2.84 -12.62
CA ASN A 135 -29.70 3.70 -12.03
C ASN A 135 -29.05 4.80 -11.17
N LYS A 136 -29.66 5.99 -11.20
CA LYS A 136 -29.37 7.08 -10.27
C LYS A 136 -30.29 6.97 -9.05
N TYR A 137 -29.92 7.57 -7.93
CA TYR A 137 -30.68 7.53 -6.67
C TYR A 137 -30.99 8.92 -6.12
N GLU A 138 -32.20 9.19 -5.61
CA GLU A 138 -32.67 10.55 -5.27
C GLU A 138 -32.08 11.24 -3.99
N ASP A 139 -32.25 12.58 -3.87
CA ASP A 139 -32.11 13.54 -2.69
C ASP A 139 -32.31 12.84 -1.38
N ASP A 140 -33.47 12.23 -1.29
CA ASP A 140 -33.98 11.67 -0.06
C ASP A 140 -33.36 10.31 0.29
N PHE A 141 -32.56 9.72 -0.60
CA PHE A 141 -32.00 8.38 -0.43
C PHE A 141 -30.49 8.35 -0.16
N ILE A 142 -29.70 9.15 -0.89
CA ILE A 142 -28.22 9.15 -0.79
C ILE A 142 -27.64 10.53 -0.46
N THR A 143 -26.38 10.58 0.01
CA THR A 143 -25.61 11.80 0.31
C THR A 143 -24.14 11.80 -0.17
N ASP A 144 -23.68 12.76 -1.00
CA ASP A 144 -22.33 13.01 -1.56
C ASP A 144 -21.47 13.68 -0.51
N GLN A 145 -22.13 14.09 0.57
CA GLN A 145 -21.56 14.76 1.70
C GLN A 145 -20.83 16.03 1.29
N ASN A 146 -21.38 16.80 0.34
CA ASN A 146 -20.83 18.04 -0.20
C ASN A 146 -19.41 17.87 -0.78
N THR A 147 -19.26 16.92 -1.71
CA THR A 147 -17.99 16.73 -2.41
C THR A 147 -18.17 16.54 -3.91
N ALA A 148 -17.12 16.91 -4.67
CA ALA A 148 -17.09 16.82 -6.12
C ALA A 148 -17.25 15.37 -6.62
N TYR A 149 -17.68 15.20 -7.87
CA TYR A 149 -17.70 13.90 -8.54
C TYR A 149 -16.28 13.35 -8.65
N ASP A 150 -16.08 12.11 -8.20
CA ASP A 150 -14.77 11.50 -8.14
C ASP A 150 -14.57 10.44 -9.22
N TYR A 151 -13.93 10.83 -10.32
CA TYR A 151 -13.56 9.89 -11.39
C TYR A 151 -12.60 8.79 -10.92
N GLU A 152 -11.85 9.00 -9.84
CA GLU A 152 -10.89 8.05 -9.30
C GLU A 152 -11.50 7.13 -8.22
N SER A 153 -12.76 7.34 -7.84
CA SER A 153 -13.41 6.52 -6.82
C SER A 153 -13.33 5.04 -7.15
N VAL A 154 -12.96 4.23 -6.16
CA VAL A 154 -13.00 2.75 -6.29
C VAL A 154 -14.43 2.26 -6.51
N MET A 155 -15.43 3.10 -6.18
CA MET A 155 -16.86 2.86 -6.41
C MET A 155 -17.32 3.26 -7.81
N HIS A 156 -16.44 3.75 -8.69
CA HIS A 156 -16.81 4.10 -10.06
C HIS A 156 -16.65 2.90 -11.01
N TYR A 157 -17.63 2.67 -11.89
CA TYR A 157 -17.51 1.65 -12.93
C TYR A 157 -16.46 1.96 -14.00
N ARG A 158 -15.97 0.90 -14.64
CA ARG A 158 -15.08 0.98 -15.81
C ARG A 158 -15.86 1.40 -17.06
N PRO A 159 -15.18 1.92 -18.10
CA PRO A 159 -15.83 2.29 -19.35
C PRO A 159 -16.64 1.18 -20.03
N PHE A 160 -16.18 -0.07 -19.90
CA PHE A 160 -16.75 -1.24 -20.58
C PHE A 160 -17.54 -2.14 -19.61
N SER A 161 -18.01 -1.62 -18.46
CA SER A 161 -18.82 -2.42 -17.54
C SER A 161 -20.15 -2.83 -18.21
N PHE A 162 -20.46 -4.13 -18.28
CA PHE A 162 -21.72 -4.68 -18.82
C PHE A 162 -22.02 -4.29 -20.27
N ASN A 163 -21.00 -4.16 -21.13
CA ASN A 163 -21.19 -3.83 -22.54
C ASN A 163 -21.62 -5.04 -23.38
N LYS A 164 -22.55 -4.84 -24.31
CA LYS A 164 -22.95 -5.86 -25.30
C LYS A 164 -21.83 -6.25 -26.26
N ASN A 165 -20.93 -5.30 -26.55
CA ASN A 165 -19.83 -5.45 -27.48
C ASN A 165 -18.54 -5.01 -26.78
N ASP A 166 -17.59 -5.93 -26.66
CA ASP A 166 -16.29 -5.76 -25.99
C ASP A 166 -15.50 -4.51 -26.43
N SER A 167 -15.78 -3.97 -27.62
CA SER A 167 -15.10 -2.79 -28.17
C SER A 167 -15.86 -1.47 -28.00
N ILE A 168 -17.09 -1.49 -27.46
CA ILE A 168 -17.93 -0.30 -27.29
C ILE A 168 -18.16 -0.04 -25.78
N PRO A 169 -17.81 1.13 -25.25
CA PRO A 169 -18.00 1.44 -23.84
C PRO A 169 -19.47 1.74 -23.51
N THR A 170 -19.91 1.35 -22.31
CA THR A 170 -21.19 1.77 -21.71
C THR A 170 -21.07 3.11 -21.01
N ILE A 171 -19.86 3.51 -20.59
CA ILE A 171 -19.58 4.78 -19.92
C ILE A 171 -18.49 5.55 -20.67
N THR A 172 -18.79 6.80 -21.02
CA THR A 172 -17.79 7.75 -21.52
C THR A 172 -17.76 8.98 -20.62
N THR A 173 -16.58 9.41 -20.25
CA THR A 173 -16.36 10.67 -19.53
C THR A 173 -16.55 11.85 -20.49
N LYS A 174 -17.21 12.92 -20.03
CA LYS A 174 -17.38 14.13 -20.86
C LYS A 174 -16.06 14.87 -21.09
N ILE A 175 -15.14 14.76 -20.14
CA ILE A 175 -13.76 15.25 -20.26
C ILE A 175 -12.86 14.04 -20.57
N PRO A 176 -12.32 13.91 -21.79
CA PRO A 176 -11.61 12.70 -22.22
C PRO A 176 -10.40 12.31 -21.36
N ALA A 177 -9.79 13.27 -20.65
CA ALA A 177 -8.65 13.03 -19.77
C ALA A 177 -8.97 12.05 -18.62
N PHE A 178 -10.25 11.93 -18.21
CA PHE A 178 -10.67 11.02 -17.14
C PHE A 178 -11.05 9.62 -17.61
N GLN A 179 -11.07 9.36 -18.93
CA GLN A 179 -11.53 8.09 -19.47
C GLN A 179 -10.70 6.90 -18.99
N ASN A 180 -9.38 7.09 -18.82
CA ASN A 180 -8.46 6.06 -18.35
C ASN A 180 -8.35 6.01 -16.81
N ILE A 181 -9.02 6.93 -16.10
CA ILE A 181 -9.03 7.03 -14.64
C ILE A 181 -10.21 6.24 -14.05
N ILE A 182 -11.40 6.32 -14.68
CA ILE A 182 -12.59 5.67 -14.16
C ILE A 182 -12.46 4.14 -14.07
N GLY A 183 -12.95 3.57 -12.96
CA GLY A 183 -12.89 2.13 -12.70
C GLY A 183 -11.50 1.61 -12.36
N GLN A 184 -10.68 2.43 -11.71
CA GLN A 184 -9.44 2.01 -11.09
C GLN A 184 -9.72 1.00 -9.96
N TYR A 185 -8.80 0.04 -9.79
CA TYR A 185 -8.82 -0.96 -8.71
C TYR A 185 -7.42 -1.08 -8.09
N LEU A 186 -6.90 0.07 -7.66
CA LEU A 186 -5.64 0.23 -6.95
C LEU A 186 -5.88 0.22 -5.43
N ASP A 187 -6.71 1.16 -4.96
CA ASP A 187 -7.05 1.40 -3.55
C ASP A 187 -8.25 2.38 -3.48
N PHE A 188 -8.66 2.79 -2.28
CA PHE A 188 -9.55 3.95 -2.08
C PHE A 188 -8.95 5.22 -2.68
N SER A 189 -9.80 6.05 -3.30
CA SER A 189 -9.42 7.43 -3.57
C SER A 189 -9.38 8.25 -2.27
N GLU A 190 -8.77 9.44 -2.34
CA GLU A 190 -8.87 10.44 -1.25
C GLU A 190 -10.34 10.73 -0.92
N MET A 191 -11.20 10.86 -1.93
CA MET A 191 -12.60 11.22 -1.73
C MET A 191 -13.41 10.07 -1.12
N ASP A 192 -13.11 8.82 -1.47
CA ASP A 192 -13.74 7.64 -0.86
C ASP A 192 -13.50 7.63 0.66
N THR A 193 -12.25 7.80 1.09
CA THR A 193 -11.90 7.80 2.51
C THR A 193 -12.42 9.04 3.24
N PHE A 194 -12.39 10.20 2.59
CA PHE A 194 -12.95 11.43 3.15
C PHE A 194 -14.45 11.28 3.45
N ARG A 195 -15.23 10.76 2.49
CA ARG A 195 -16.67 10.53 2.68
C ARG A 195 -16.94 9.42 3.70
N LEU A 196 -16.15 8.36 3.70
CA LEU A 196 -16.25 7.30 4.72
C LEU A 196 -16.02 7.86 6.13
N ASN A 197 -14.95 8.61 6.31
CA ASN A 197 -14.57 9.21 7.58
C ASN A 197 -15.62 10.23 8.05
N ARG A 198 -16.16 11.04 7.14
CA ARG A 198 -17.27 11.95 7.42
C ARG A 198 -18.57 11.21 7.77
N MET A 199 -18.89 10.12 7.08
CA MET A 199 -20.09 9.31 7.37
C MET A 199 -20.09 8.78 8.82
N TYR A 200 -18.92 8.32 9.27
CA TYR A 200 -18.76 7.64 10.55
C TYR A 200 -18.09 8.50 11.64
N ASN A 201 -17.91 9.80 11.39
CA ASN A 201 -17.27 10.76 12.29
C ASN A 201 -15.88 10.30 12.77
N CYS A 202 -15.09 9.72 11.87
CA CYS A 202 -13.73 9.30 12.17
C CYS A 202 -12.85 10.51 12.42
N THR A 203 -12.19 10.53 13.58
CA THR A 203 -11.27 11.62 13.97
C THR A 203 -9.81 11.30 13.68
N ALA A 204 -9.46 10.02 13.57
CA ALA A 204 -8.12 9.55 13.26
C ALA A 204 -8.17 8.10 12.75
N PRO A 205 -7.16 7.66 11.99
CA PRO A 205 -6.96 6.25 11.70
C PRO A 205 -6.68 5.41 12.95
N LEU A 206 -6.92 4.09 12.86
CA LEU A 206 -6.68 3.17 13.96
C LEU A 206 -5.21 2.76 14.07
N THR A 207 -4.54 2.57 12.94
CA THR A 207 -3.17 2.02 12.89
C THR A 207 -2.10 3.03 12.49
N LEU A 208 -2.43 4.28 12.14
CA LEU A 208 -1.41 5.32 11.93
C LEU A 208 -1.02 5.95 13.27
N LEU A 209 0.25 5.82 13.68
CA LEU A 209 0.76 6.45 14.91
C LEU A 209 1.44 7.78 14.65
N ASP A 210 2.20 7.87 13.55
CA ASP A 210 2.98 9.06 13.23
C ASP A 210 3.25 9.18 11.73
N GLN A 211 3.41 10.41 11.27
CA GLN A 211 3.81 10.75 9.90
C GLN A 211 4.49 12.12 9.89
N CYS A 212 5.61 12.24 9.19
CA CYS A 212 6.35 13.48 9.07
C CYS A 212 7.15 13.57 7.77
N ALA A 213 6.71 14.45 6.88
CA ALA A 213 7.41 14.86 5.66
C ALA A 213 8.21 16.17 5.86
N PHE A 214 8.34 16.64 7.11
CA PHE A 214 9.08 17.85 7.52
C PHE A 214 8.68 19.18 6.83
N GLU A 215 7.57 19.26 6.13
CA GLU A 215 7.13 20.49 5.43
C GLU A 215 6.82 21.70 6.33
N LEU A 216 6.71 21.50 7.65
CA LEU A 216 6.41 22.55 8.63
C LEU A 216 7.57 22.73 9.63
N GLU A 217 7.81 23.97 10.05
CA GLU A 217 8.89 24.34 11.00
C GLU A 217 8.82 23.61 12.34
N ASN A 218 7.62 23.18 12.75
CA ASN A 218 7.46 22.43 14.00
C ASN A 218 7.94 20.98 13.91
N ILE A 219 8.39 20.52 12.73
CA ILE A 219 8.93 19.17 12.45
C ILE A 219 8.09 18.06 13.09
N CYS A 220 6.76 18.20 13.01
CA CYS A 220 5.78 17.24 13.55
C CYS A 220 5.91 16.98 15.07
N GLY A 221 6.55 17.91 15.79
CA GLY A 221 6.83 17.80 17.22
C GLY A 221 8.00 16.87 17.55
N MET A 222 8.85 16.53 16.56
CA MET A 222 10.13 15.88 16.83
C MET A 222 11.04 16.83 17.62
N ILE A 223 11.93 16.25 18.42
CA ILE A 223 12.85 16.98 19.30
C ILE A 223 14.27 16.49 19.10
N GLN A 224 15.23 17.32 19.48
CA GLN A 224 16.65 16.99 19.51
C GLN A 224 17.13 17.25 20.95
N PRO A 225 17.90 16.33 21.56
CA PRO A 225 18.50 16.61 22.85
C PRO A 225 19.61 17.65 22.70
N SER A 226 20.03 18.29 23.79
CA SER A 226 21.17 19.21 23.79
C SER A 226 22.44 18.55 24.36
N THR A 227 22.46 17.23 24.42
CA THR A 227 23.47 16.44 25.17
C THR A 227 24.37 15.62 24.26
N ASP A 228 24.04 15.56 22.97
CA ASP A 228 24.82 14.98 21.90
C ASP A 228 25.76 16.02 21.26
N ASP A 229 26.57 15.58 20.30
CA ASP A 229 27.72 16.36 19.82
C ASP A 229 27.37 17.32 18.68
N GLY A 230 26.20 17.14 18.04
CA GLY A 230 25.71 18.00 16.96
C GLY A 230 24.21 17.84 16.74
N ASP A 231 23.67 18.67 15.85
CA ASP A 231 22.22 18.80 15.64
C ASP A 231 21.81 18.39 14.23
N TRP A 232 20.58 17.87 14.10
CA TRP A 232 19.92 17.73 12.80
C TRP A 232 19.36 19.07 12.36
N VAL A 233 19.61 19.46 11.11
CA VAL A 233 19.16 20.75 10.57
C VAL A 233 17.94 20.52 9.68
N HIS A 234 16.83 21.18 10.01
CA HIS A 234 15.67 21.30 9.12
C HIS A 234 16.06 22.13 7.91
N THR A 235 16.23 21.46 6.77
CA THR A 235 16.88 22.01 5.59
C THR A 235 15.89 22.16 4.46
N LYS A 236 15.85 23.35 3.87
CA LYS A 236 15.04 23.64 2.69
C LYS A 236 15.64 22.97 1.44
N SER A 237 14.79 22.36 0.65
CA SER A 237 15.13 21.76 -0.65
C SER A 237 15.73 22.78 -1.63
N SER A 238 16.65 22.31 -2.47
CA SER A 238 17.32 23.10 -3.51
C SER A 238 17.69 22.22 -4.70
N GLU A 239 18.00 22.80 -5.86
CA GLU A 239 18.42 22.05 -7.07
C GLU A 239 19.65 21.14 -6.83
N ALA A 240 20.51 21.47 -5.86
CA ALA A 240 21.68 20.66 -5.52
C ALA A 240 21.38 19.59 -4.45
N SER A 241 20.27 19.71 -3.73
CA SER A 241 19.89 18.83 -2.63
C SER A 241 18.38 18.87 -2.46
N GLU A 242 17.71 17.99 -3.21
CA GLU A 242 16.26 17.89 -3.23
C GLU A 242 15.74 17.02 -2.07
N ASP A 243 14.65 17.47 -1.45
CA ASP A 243 13.80 16.68 -0.57
C ASP A 243 13.17 15.49 -1.29
N HIS A 244 12.78 14.46 -0.54
CA HIS A 244 12.06 13.34 -1.13
C HIS A 244 10.60 13.70 -1.38
N THR A 245 9.94 14.47 -0.51
CA THR A 245 8.51 14.82 -0.61
C THR A 245 8.10 15.29 -2.01
N LEU A 246 8.77 16.33 -2.52
CA LEU A 246 8.46 17.03 -3.77
C LEU A 246 9.46 16.76 -4.89
N LEU A 247 10.67 16.26 -4.61
CA LEU A 247 11.75 16.03 -5.59
C LEU A 247 11.98 17.21 -6.54
N GLY A 248 12.04 18.43 -6.00
CA GLY A 248 12.26 19.63 -6.81
C GLY A 248 11.14 19.97 -7.81
N ARG A 249 10.02 19.23 -7.84
CA ARG A 249 8.86 19.55 -8.72
C ARG A 249 8.28 20.93 -8.44
N CYS A 250 8.42 21.41 -7.20
CA CYS A 250 8.12 22.77 -6.81
C CYS A 250 9.43 23.47 -6.45
N ARG A 251 9.81 24.47 -7.26
CA ARG A 251 10.99 25.29 -7.00
C ARG A 251 10.90 25.95 -5.63
N ASP A 252 11.99 25.93 -4.87
CA ASP A 252 12.10 26.59 -3.56
C ASP A 252 11.02 26.14 -2.55
N ALA A 253 10.59 24.88 -2.62
CA ALA A 253 9.65 24.24 -1.69
C ALA A 253 10.14 22.82 -1.35
N GLY A 254 9.67 22.25 -0.25
CA GLY A 254 10.11 20.95 0.25
C GLY A 254 11.17 21.09 1.34
N TYR A 255 11.12 20.21 2.33
CA TYR A 255 12.06 20.19 3.45
C TYR A 255 12.43 18.77 3.87
N PHE A 256 13.61 18.61 4.45
CA PHE A 256 14.08 17.36 5.03
C PHE A 256 14.96 17.62 6.25
N MET A 257 15.29 16.58 7.00
CA MET A 257 16.26 16.66 8.08
C MET A 257 17.64 16.25 7.56
N HIS A 258 18.66 17.07 7.84
CA HIS A 258 20.02 16.85 7.36
C HIS A 258 21.06 16.99 8.48
N PHE A 259 22.00 16.06 8.52
CA PHE A 259 23.19 16.14 9.34
C PHE A 259 24.43 16.23 8.44
N ASP A 260 25.13 17.37 8.49
CA ASP A 260 26.35 17.60 7.71
C ASP A 260 27.53 16.80 8.28
N THR A 261 28.18 16.03 7.39
CA THR A 261 29.34 15.20 7.75
C THR A 261 30.66 15.72 7.18
N LYS A 262 30.66 16.88 6.51
CA LYS A 262 31.86 17.50 5.91
C LYS A 262 32.85 18.07 6.94
N SER A 263 32.35 18.50 8.09
CA SER A 263 33.14 19.19 9.13
C SER A 263 32.84 18.61 10.52
N GLY A 264 33.72 18.85 11.49
CA GLY A 264 33.63 18.29 12.85
C GLY A 264 34.45 17.01 13.04
N ASN A 265 34.35 16.37 14.21
CA ASN A 265 35.15 15.17 14.52
C ASN A 265 34.45 13.88 14.08
N PRO A 266 35.20 12.81 13.74
CA PRO A 266 34.64 11.47 13.59
C PRO A 266 33.90 11.02 14.85
N GLN A 267 32.84 10.23 14.68
CA GLN A 267 31.96 9.70 15.74
C GLN A 267 31.04 10.69 16.43
N GLU A 268 31.16 12.00 16.17
CA GLU A 268 30.15 12.97 16.60
C GLU A 268 28.78 12.53 16.08
N SER A 269 27.77 12.63 16.95
CA SER A 269 26.43 12.17 16.64
C SER A 269 25.37 13.21 16.92
N ALA A 270 24.28 13.14 16.15
CA ALA A 270 23.08 13.94 16.30
C ALA A 270 21.87 13.02 16.39
N LEU A 271 21.00 13.23 17.39
CA LEU A 271 19.80 12.44 17.64
C LEU A 271 18.55 13.27 17.39
N LEU A 272 17.67 12.78 16.52
CA LEU A 272 16.32 13.31 16.33
C LEU A 272 15.31 12.30 16.91
N GLU A 273 14.56 12.67 17.94
CA GLU A 273 13.54 11.83 18.59
C GLU A 273 12.12 12.27 18.20
N SER A 274 11.23 11.32 17.91
CA SER A 274 9.81 11.62 17.72
C SER A 274 9.14 12.10 19.01
N ARG A 275 7.94 12.68 18.93
CA ARG A 275 7.09 12.93 20.12
C ARG A 275 6.79 11.61 20.87
N ILE A 276 6.21 11.69 22.07
CA ILE A 276 5.73 10.48 22.75
C ILE A 276 4.53 9.91 22.00
N LEU A 277 4.63 8.64 21.62
CA LEU A 277 3.62 7.88 20.88
C LEU A 277 2.99 6.83 21.79
N TYR A 278 1.73 6.49 21.50
CA TYR A 278 0.89 5.61 22.33
C TYR A 278 0.38 4.44 21.48
N PRO A 279 1.13 3.33 21.40
CA PRO A 279 0.74 2.20 20.56
C PRO A 279 -0.50 1.49 21.11
N LYS A 280 -1.39 1.04 20.22
CA LYS A 280 -2.55 0.19 20.55
C LYS A 280 -2.30 -1.27 20.20
N ARG A 281 -1.33 -1.55 19.32
CA ARG A 281 -0.86 -2.90 18.97
C ARG A 281 0.59 -3.06 19.45
N LYS A 282 1.08 -4.30 19.48
CA LYS A 282 2.47 -4.63 19.90
C LYS A 282 3.43 -4.78 18.71
N LEU A 283 3.01 -4.36 17.53
CA LEU A 283 3.77 -4.46 16.30
C LEU A 283 3.62 -3.14 15.54
N GLN A 284 4.72 -2.63 15.02
CA GLN A 284 4.74 -1.43 14.20
C GLN A 284 5.75 -1.59 13.06
N CYS A 285 5.55 -0.83 12.00
CA CYS A 285 6.51 -0.63 10.94
C CYS A 285 6.89 0.85 10.87
N LEU A 286 8.15 1.15 11.17
CA LEU A 286 8.73 2.47 10.91
C LEU A 286 9.28 2.48 9.49
N GLU A 287 8.66 3.26 8.62
CA GLU A 287 9.09 3.48 7.25
C GLU A 287 9.62 4.89 7.10
N PHE A 288 10.70 5.08 6.35
CA PHE A 288 11.22 6.42 6.05
C PHE A 288 12.12 6.37 4.82
N PHE A 289 12.27 7.52 4.17
CA PHE A 289 13.27 7.71 3.12
C PHE A 289 14.55 8.30 3.74
N TYR A 290 15.69 7.79 3.29
CA TYR A 290 16.99 8.27 3.74
C TYR A 290 18.00 8.29 2.59
N LYS A 291 19.01 9.14 2.72
CA LYS A 291 20.13 9.24 1.77
C LYS A 291 21.42 9.46 2.54
N MET A 292 22.52 8.94 2.02
CA MET A 292 23.87 9.20 2.53
C MET A 292 24.80 9.50 1.36
N ASN A 293 25.31 10.73 1.30
CA ASN A 293 26.30 11.15 0.30
C ASN A 293 27.57 11.73 0.93
N GLY A 294 27.74 11.47 2.23
CA GLY A 294 28.92 11.82 2.99
C GLY A 294 30.00 10.74 2.97
N SER A 295 30.58 10.46 4.13
CA SER A 295 31.66 9.48 4.27
C SER A 295 31.12 8.05 4.11
N PRO A 296 31.87 7.11 3.49
CA PRO A 296 31.52 5.68 3.52
C PRO A 296 31.47 5.06 4.92
N LYS A 297 31.97 5.77 5.94
CA LYS A 297 31.88 5.37 7.36
C LYS A 297 30.72 6.02 8.11
N ASP A 298 29.93 6.88 7.45
CA ASP A 298 28.72 7.47 8.03
C ASP A 298 27.70 6.37 8.38
N LYS A 299 26.94 6.57 9.45
CA LYS A 299 25.95 5.61 9.93
C LYS A 299 24.67 6.32 10.34
N LEU A 300 23.53 5.67 10.08
CA LEU A 300 22.22 6.05 10.62
C LEU A 300 21.75 4.92 11.53
N VAL A 301 21.50 5.23 12.79
CA VAL A 301 21.08 4.26 13.80
C VAL A 301 19.67 4.57 14.26
N ILE A 302 18.80 3.55 14.22
CA ILE A 302 17.43 3.65 14.70
C ILE A 302 17.36 3.17 16.14
N TRP A 303 16.78 4.02 16.98
CA TRP A 303 16.60 3.80 18.41
C TRP A 303 15.11 3.79 18.76
N VAL A 304 14.78 3.04 19.80
CA VAL A 304 13.48 3.12 20.48
C VAL A 304 13.75 3.42 21.93
N LYS A 305 13.07 4.44 22.47
CA LYS A 305 13.10 4.82 23.87
C LYS A 305 11.72 4.56 24.46
N THR A 306 11.61 3.64 25.42
CA THR A 306 10.32 3.25 26.02
C THR A 306 10.15 3.79 27.43
N ASP A 307 8.91 3.82 27.89
CA ASP A 307 8.59 3.91 29.32
C ASP A 307 9.35 2.81 30.11
N ASP A 308 9.95 3.20 31.23
CA ASP A 308 10.69 2.32 32.14
C ASP A 308 9.83 1.73 33.27
N GLY A 309 8.52 1.99 33.26
CA GLY A 309 7.57 1.58 34.28
C GLY A 309 7.30 2.66 35.33
N THR A 310 8.04 3.78 35.30
CA THR A 310 7.82 4.93 36.20
C THR A 310 6.90 5.99 35.59
N GLY A 311 6.44 5.78 34.35
CA GLY A 311 5.71 6.79 33.58
C GLY A 311 6.63 7.69 32.74
N ALA A 312 7.96 7.48 32.78
CA ALA A 312 8.94 8.28 32.07
C ALA A 312 9.60 7.48 30.93
N VAL A 313 9.70 8.10 29.75
CA VAL A 313 10.29 7.48 28.55
C VAL A 313 11.81 7.62 28.60
N ARG A 314 12.51 6.60 29.10
CA ARG A 314 13.95 6.64 29.41
C ARG A 314 14.75 5.44 28.91
N ARG A 315 14.12 4.26 28.79
CA ARG A 315 14.83 3.03 28.45
C ARG A 315 15.09 2.99 26.94
N MET A 316 16.34 3.21 26.55
CA MET A 316 16.74 3.24 25.15
C MET A 316 17.24 1.87 24.66
N ARG A 317 16.83 1.46 23.46
CA ARG A 317 17.22 0.22 22.79
C ARG A 317 17.55 0.50 21.34
N LYS A 318 18.72 0.03 20.89
CA LYS A 318 19.13 0.07 19.49
C LYS A 318 18.33 -0.96 18.70
N ILE A 319 17.77 -0.56 17.57
CA ILE A 319 16.97 -1.44 16.69
C ILE A 319 17.78 -1.85 15.46
N GLN A 320 18.25 -0.89 14.69
CA GLN A 320 18.92 -1.15 13.41
C GLN A 320 20.00 -0.12 13.11
N THR A 321 21.01 -0.49 12.32
CA THR A 321 22.02 0.42 11.80
C THR A 321 22.09 0.28 10.29
N PHE A 322 21.98 1.41 9.61
CA PHE A 322 22.25 1.58 8.20
C PHE A 322 23.64 2.16 8.04
N TYR A 323 24.40 1.60 7.10
CA TYR A 323 25.75 2.03 6.77
C TYR A 323 25.73 2.75 5.43
N ALA A 324 26.56 3.77 5.29
CA ALA A 324 26.78 4.40 4.00
C ALA A 324 27.33 3.38 2.97
N ASP A 325 26.92 3.53 1.72
CA ASP A 325 27.34 2.73 0.59
C ASP A 325 27.65 3.65 -0.61
N SER A 326 27.92 3.06 -1.78
CA SER A 326 28.18 3.82 -3.01
C SER A 326 26.91 4.43 -3.63
N ASP A 327 25.73 4.09 -3.13
CA ASP A 327 24.47 4.61 -3.62
C ASP A 327 24.04 5.85 -2.81
N HIS A 328 24.23 7.00 -3.46
CA HIS A 328 23.96 8.32 -2.91
C HIS A 328 22.55 8.84 -3.24
N THR A 329 21.63 7.98 -3.66
CA THR A 329 20.23 8.33 -3.95
C THR A 329 19.33 8.12 -2.74
N TRP A 330 18.07 8.59 -2.82
CA TRP A 330 17.06 8.33 -1.80
C TRP A 330 16.70 6.84 -1.76
N LYS A 331 16.80 6.24 -0.58
CA LYS A 331 16.50 4.84 -0.28
C LYS A 331 15.33 4.79 0.70
N ILE A 332 14.50 3.76 0.58
CA ILE A 332 13.46 3.47 1.56
C ILE A 332 13.98 2.47 2.60
N ALA A 333 13.64 2.68 3.86
CA ALA A 333 13.86 1.75 4.96
C ALA A 333 12.52 1.33 5.55
N HIS A 334 12.43 0.05 5.97
CA HIS A 334 11.34 -0.47 6.77
C HIS A 334 11.95 -1.15 8.00
N VAL A 335 11.59 -0.68 9.18
CA VAL A 335 12.17 -1.12 10.46
C VAL A 335 11.05 -1.68 11.34
N PRO A 336 10.97 -3.01 11.52
CA PRO A 336 9.96 -3.61 12.38
C PRO A 336 10.23 -3.26 13.84
N LEU A 337 9.21 -2.74 14.53
CA LEU A 337 9.25 -2.45 15.96
C LEU A 337 8.22 -3.33 16.69
N GLU A 338 8.59 -3.77 17.88
CA GLU A 338 7.70 -4.49 18.80
C GLU A 338 7.62 -3.73 20.11
N VAL A 339 6.71 -2.76 20.18
CA VAL A 339 6.57 -1.88 21.34
C VAL A 339 5.11 -1.82 21.79
N GLY A 340 4.85 -2.16 23.06
CA GLY A 340 3.50 -2.21 23.64
C GLY A 340 3.25 -1.18 24.75
N VAL A 341 4.15 -0.20 24.92
CA VAL A 341 4.07 0.88 25.91
C VAL A 341 4.37 2.20 25.22
N LYS A 342 4.06 3.34 25.85
CA LYS A 342 4.39 4.64 25.26
C LYS A 342 5.90 4.79 25.01
N PHE A 343 6.27 5.36 23.88
CA PHE A 343 7.66 5.38 23.42
C PHE A 343 7.98 6.56 22.49
N ARG A 344 9.26 6.74 22.19
CA ARG A 344 9.79 7.54 21.08
C ARG A 344 10.61 6.62 20.18
N TYR A 345 10.57 6.85 18.87
CA TYR A 345 11.63 6.36 17.98
C TYR A 345 12.63 7.49 17.75
N GLY A 346 13.86 7.16 17.36
CA GLY A 346 14.87 8.18 17.11
C GLY A 346 15.86 7.81 16.02
N PHE A 347 16.32 8.84 15.30
CA PHE A 347 17.32 8.79 14.25
C PHE A 347 18.63 9.36 14.78
N GLN A 348 19.62 8.50 15.02
CA GLN A 348 20.96 8.94 15.34
C GLN A 348 21.81 8.92 14.08
N ALA A 349 22.21 10.08 13.59
CA ALA A 349 23.28 10.21 12.61
C ALA A 349 24.63 10.14 13.31
N MET A 350 25.60 9.40 12.75
CA MET A 350 26.97 9.33 13.24
C MET A 350 27.94 9.67 12.13
N ARG A 351 28.82 10.64 12.37
CA ARG A 351 29.83 11.06 11.42
C ARG A 351 30.94 10.02 11.27
N GLY A 352 31.26 9.71 10.02
CA GLY A 352 32.42 8.95 9.59
C GLY A 352 33.68 9.83 9.52
N GLU A 353 34.51 9.62 8.50
CA GLU A 353 35.70 10.44 8.26
C GLU A 353 35.34 11.72 7.47
N PRO A 354 35.48 12.93 8.04
CA PRO A 354 35.12 14.17 7.35
C PRO A 354 35.94 14.42 6.08
N SER A 355 37.22 14.03 6.06
CA SER A 355 38.10 14.17 4.89
C SER A 355 37.65 13.35 3.68
N ALA A 356 36.76 12.39 3.88
CA ALA A 356 36.16 11.55 2.83
C ALA A 356 34.66 11.85 2.64
N SER A 357 34.11 12.90 3.27
CA SER A 357 32.71 13.28 3.15
C SER A 357 32.50 14.38 2.11
N GLY A 358 31.63 14.14 1.14
CA GLY A 358 31.15 15.14 0.18
C GLY A 358 29.81 15.77 0.58
N GLY A 359 29.24 15.41 1.73
CA GLY A 359 27.83 15.62 2.02
C GLY A 359 27.45 15.27 3.46
N GLY A 360 26.39 14.47 3.62
CA GLY A 360 25.79 14.20 4.92
C GLY A 360 24.84 13.02 4.94
N ILE A 361 24.02 12.97 5.99
CA ILE A 361 22.94 12.01 6.18
C ILE A 361 21.61 12.76 6.14
N TYR A 362 20.63 12.22 5.43
CA TYR A 362 19.34 12.86 5.16
C TYR A 362 18.21 11.90 5.53
N VAL A 363 17.14 12.40 6.12
CA VAL A 363 15.91 11.65 6.43
C VAL A 363 14.70 12.48 6.03
N ASP A 364 13.74 11.84 5.40
CA ASP A 364 12.49 12.45 4.94
C ASP A 364 11.35 11.42 4.85
N ASP A 365 10.11 11.88 4.65
CA ASP A 365 8.92 11.04 4.44
C ASP A 365 8.78 9.91 5.47
N VAL A 366 8.87 10.25 6.76
CA VAL A 366 8.78 9.30 7.88
C VAL A 366 7.32 8.92 8.10
N SER A 367 7.04 7.63 8.24
CA SER A 367 5.75 7.13 8.68
C SER A 367 5.90 5.98 9.68
N LEU A 368 4.99 5.92 10.63
CA LEU A 368 4.92 4.85 11.61
C LEU A 368 3.50 4.32 11.69
N THR A 369 3.33 3.08 11.25
CA THR A 369 2.06 2.37 11.27
C THR A 369 2.13 1.19 12.22
N GLU A 370 1.02 0.83 12.86
CA GLU A 370 0.87 -0.37 13.67
C GLU A 370 0.58 -1.60 12.80
N THR A 371 1.37 -1.79 11.74
CA THR A 371 1.29 -2.89 10.79
C THR A 371 2.62 -3.65 10.75
N ARG A 372 2.65 -4.82 10.10
CA ARG A 372 3.91 -5.52 9.85
C ARG A 372 4.67 -4.78 8.75
N CYS A 373 5.99 -4.78 8.83
CA CYS A 373 6.82 -4.39 7.70
C CYS A 373 6.80 -5.48 6.62
N PRO A 374 6.98 -5.13 5.34
CA PRO A 374 7.14 -6.12 4.28
C PRO A 374 8.40 -6.97 4.51
N ASN A 375 8.34 -8.25 4.12
CA ASN A 375 9.47 -9.19 4.27
C ASN A 375 10.62 -8.86 3.31
N ALA A 376 10.29 -8.34 2.13
CA ALA A 376 11.26 -7.92 1.14
C ALA A 376 10.87 -6.60 0.48
N VAL A 377 11.89 -5.83 0.11
CA VAL A 377 11.77 -4.59 -0.63
C VAL A 377 12.76 -4.63 -1.78
N TRP A 378 12.27 -4.43 -3.00
CA TRP A 378 13.09 -4.32 -4.20
C TRP A 378 12.89 -2.94 -4.81
N ARG A 379 13.97 -2.13 -4.79
CA ARG A 379 14.03 -0.85 -5.50
C ARG A 379 14.68 -1.05 -6.86
N ILE A 380 13.98 -0.68 -7.93
CA ILE A 380 14.50 -0.70 -9.29
C ILE A 380 14.72 0.74 -9.74
N GLN A 381 15.98 1.12 -9.94
CA GLN A 381 16.35 2.48 -10.31
C GLN A 381 16.28 2.70 -11.81
N ASN A 382 16.09 3.96 -12.20
CA ASN A 382 16.01 4.41 -13.59
C ASN A 382 14.91 3.71 -14.39
N PHE A 383 13.76 3.46 -13.77
CA PHE A 383 12.72 2.61 -14.36
C PHE A 383 12.06 3.24 -15.59
N SER A 384 11.95 4.57 -15.65
CA SER A 384 11.48 5.29 -16.85
C SER A 384 12.38 5.02 -18.04
N LYS A 385 13.71 5.06 -17.84
CA LYS A 385 14.68 4.74 -18.89
C LYS A 385 14.58 3.27 -19.32
N ILE A 386 14.35 2.35 -18.38
CA ILE A 386 14.10 0.94 -18.72
C ILE A 386 12.86 0.84 -19.60
N LEU A 387 11.76 1.51 -19.25
CA LEU A 387 10.51 1.50 -20.02
C LEU A 387 10.66 2.05 -21.45
N GLU A 388 11.58 2.99 -21.69
CA GLU A 388 11.86 3.52 -23.03
C GLU A 388 12.51 2.48 -23.95
N THR A 389 13.39 1.64 -23.41
CA THR A 389 14.15 0.65 -24.19
C THR A 389 13.59 -0.76 -24.15
N ALA A 390 12.71 -1.06 -23.18
CA ALA A 390 12.21 -2.40 -22.95
C ALA A 390 11.20 -2.83 -24.03
N ASP A 391 11.22 -4.13 -24.31
CA ASP A 391 10.26 -4.83 -25.15
C ASP A 391 9.59 -5.99 -24.39
N ASN A 392 8.79 -6.81 -25.08
CA ASN A 392 8.07 -7.92 -24.47
C ASN A 392 8.95 -9.13 -24.07
N THR A 393 10.25 -9.09 -24.38
CA THR A 393 11.25 -10.10 -23.98
C THR A 393 12.08 -9.65 -22.77
N THR A 394 12.14 -8.34 -22.54
CA THR A 394 12.89 -7.72 -21.44
C THR A 394 12.37 -8.22 -20.09
N SER A 395 13.28 -8.77 -19.28
CA SER A 395 12.98 -9.37 -17.97
C SER A 395 13.96 -8.85 -16.93
N LEU A 396 13.43 -8.30 -15.83
CA LEU A 396 14.19 -7.89 -14.67
C LEU A 396 13.94 -8.90 -13.56
N TRP A 397 15.02 -9.40 -12.97
CA TRP A 397 14.95 -10.39 -11.90
C TRP A 397 15.43 -9.76 -10.60
N SER A 398 14.65 -9.93 -9.55
CA SER A 398 15.05 -9.46 -8.23
C SER A 398 16.24 -10.27 -7.69
N PRO A 399 16.95 -9.74 -6.68
CA PRO A 399 17.74 -10.56 -5.78
C PRO A 399 16.88 -11.66 -5.13
N ARG A 400 17.54 -12.70 -4.60
CA ARG A 400 16.88 -13.72 -3.78
C ARG A 400 16.56 -13.15 -2.40
N PHE A 401 15.31 -13.27 -2.00
CA PHE A 401 14.82 -12.94 -0.66
C PHE A 401 14.47 -14.21 0.11
N TYR A 402 14.21 -14.08 1.41
CA TYR A 402 13.82 -15.18 2.28
C TYR A 402 12.58 -14.83 3.08
N SER A 403 11.66 -15.79 3.19
CA SER A 403 10.49 -15.64 4.06
C SER A 403 10.90 -15.80 5.53
N PRO A 404 10.02 -15.42 6.49
CA PRO A 404 10.25 -15.69 7.91
C PRO A 404 10.46 -17.19 8.21
N GLU A 405 9.84 -18.09 7.42
CA GLU A 405 10.04 -19.54 7.53
C GLU A 405 11.35 -20.03 6.89
N GLY A 406 12.01 -19.20 6.06
CA GLY A 406 13.27 -19.52 5.42
C GLY A 406 13.18 -19.96 3.96
N TYR A 407 12.00 -19.93 3.33
CA TYR A 407 11.88 -20.22 1.89
C TYR A 407 12.54 -19.12 1.07
N GLY A 408 13.42 -19.50 0.15
CA GLY A 408 13.96 -18.58 -0.85
C GLY A 408 12.90 -18.22 -1.89
N TYR A 409 12.83 -16.95 -2.29
CA TYR A 409 11.92 -16.49 -3.34
C TYR A 409 12.47 -15.27 -4.09
N GLY A 410 11.84 -14.93 -5.20
CA GLY A 410 12.16 -13.76 -6.00
C GLY A 410 10.98 -13.27 -6.83
N ILE A 411 11.19 -12.12 -7.48
CA ILE A 411 10.21 -11.45 -8.34
C ILE A 411 10.80 -11.29 -9.73
N LEU A 412 9.99 -11.61 -10.74
CA LEU A 412 10.23 -11.27 -12.13
C LEU A 412 9.35 -10.08 -12.49
N VAL A 413 9.96 -9.00 -12.97
CA VAL A 413 9.27 -7.86 -13.58
C VAL A 413 9.51 -7.91 -15.08
N ARG A 414 8.42 -7.85 -15.86
CA ARG A 414 8.48 -7.52 -17.29
C ARG A 414 8.00 -6.08 -17.47
N PRO A 415 8.90 -5.13 -17.75
CA PRO A 415 8.54 -3.72 -17.86
C PRO A 415 7.44 -3.48 -18.89
N VAL A 416 7.47 -4.22 -20.02
CA VAL A 416 6.44 -4.22 -21.05
C VAL A 416 5.80 -5.60 -21.14
N SER A 417 4.54 -5.69 -20.75
CA SER A 417 3.73 -6.90 -20.85
C SER A 417 3.23 -7.14 -22.28
N THR A 418 2.91 -8.39 -22.59
CA THR A 418 2.16 -8.75 -23.80
C THR A 418 0.68 -8.41 -23.70
N TYR A 419 0.17 -8.11 -22.51
CA TYR A 419 -1.19 -7.66 -22.30
C TYR A 419 -1.33 -6.16 -22.51
N THR A 420 -2.41 -5.76 -23.19
CA THR A 420 -2.84 -4.37 -23.36
C THR A 420 -4.36 -4.32 -23.27
N ASP A 421 -4.90 -3.18 -22.85
CA ASP A 421 -6.32 -2.87 -22.96
C ASP A 421 -6.50 -1.42 -23.45
N PHE A 422 -7.70 -0.87 -23.30
CA PHE A 422 -8.02 0.51 -23.69
C PHE A 422 -7.18 1.58 -22.97
N THR A 423 -6.59 1.26 -21.80
CA THR A 423 -5.68 2.15 -21.06
C THR A 423 -4.23 2.06 -21.55
N GLY A 424 -3.95 1.13 -22.46
CA GLY A 424 -2.65 0.94 -23.08
C GLY A 424 -1.85 -0.20 -22.45
N LYS A 425 -0.54 0.01 -22.33
CA LYS A 425 0.44 -1.00 -21.92
C LYS A 425 0.50 -1.18 -20.40
N TYR A 426 0.99 -2.34 -20.01
CA TYR A 426 1.14 -2.74 -18.61
C TYR A 426 2.57 -3.21 -18.31
N THR A 427 2.95 -3.08 -17.05
CA THR A 427 4.07 -3.80 -16.44
C THR A 427 3.52 -5.05 -15.75
N ALA A 428 4.17 -6.20 -15.97
CA ALA A 428 3.78 -7.48 -15.40
C ALA A 428 4.74 -7.90 -14.28
N LEU A 429 4.20 -8.49 -13.22
CA LEU A 429 4.93 -8.99 -12.07
C LEU A 429 4.60 -10.45 -11.82
N TYR A 430 5.62 -11.24 -11.51
CA TYR A 430 5.51 -12.65 -11.20
C TYR A 430 6.36 -13.01 -9.99
N PHE A 431 5.85 -13.90 -9.16
CA PHE A 431 6.52 -14.48 -8.01
C PHE A 431 7.05 -15.87 -8.37
N HIS A 432 8.21 -16.24 -7.83
CA HIS A 432 8.73 -17.59 -7.91
C HIS A 432 9.45 -17.97 -6.61
N LEU A 433 9.45 -19.26 -6.29
CA LEU A 433 10.36 -19.81 -5.29
C LEU A 433 11.77 -19.93 -5.89
N ALA A 434 12.78 -19.77 -5.06
CA ALA A 434 14.17 -19.88 -5.45
C ALA A 434 14.90 -20.79 -4.46
N SER A 435 15.79 -21.65 -4.96
CA SER A 435 16.52 -22.56 -4.08
C SER A 435 17.38 -21.77 -3.11
N GLY A 436 17.38 -22.17 -1.85
CA GLY A 436 18.06 -21.52 -0.74
C GLY A 436 18.84 -22.49 0.15
N GLU A 437 19.55 -21.95 1.12
CA GLU A 437 20.35 -22.72 2.08
C GLU A 437 19.50 -23.55 3.06
N ASN A 438 18.23 -23.18 3.23
CA ASN A 438 17.32 -23.82 4.18
C ASN A 438 16.52 -24.98 3.57
N ASP A 439 16.56 -25.17 2.25
CA ASP A 439 15.63 -26.04 1.52
C ASP A 439 15.60 -27.49 2.03
N ALA A 440 16.74 -28.00 2.53
CA ALA A 440 16.88 -29.36 3.03
C ALA A 440 16.02 -29.67 4.27
N VAL A 441 15.60 -28.66 5.04
CA VAL A 441 14.77 -28.82 6.24
C VAL A 441 13.34 -28.27 6.07
N LEU A 442 13.05 -27.63 4.93
CA LEU A 442 11.73 -27.07 4.63
C LEU A 442 10.77 -28.15 4.12
N GLN A 443 9.48 -27.91 4.35
CA GLN A 443 8.44 -28.77 3.81
C GLN A 443 8.17 -28.44 2.34
N TRP A 444 8.11 -29.47 1.51
CA TRP A 444 7.81 -29.35 0.09
C TRP A 444 6.66 -30.29 -0.32
N PRO A 445 5.77 -29.88 -1.25
CA PRO A 445 5.65 -28.54 -1.82
C PRO A 445 5.29 -27.47 -0.79
N ALA A 446 5.74 -26.23 -1.01
CA ALA A 446 5.43 -25.11 -0.14
C ALA A 446 3.96 -24.71 -0.33
N VAL A 447 3.05 -25.16 0.54
CA VAL A 447 1.59 -24.95 0.40
C VAL A 447 1.04 -24.00 1.47
N ASN A 448 -0.05 -23.31 1.17
CA ASN A 448 -0.78 -22.42 2.08
C ASN A 448 0.02 -21.19 2.56
N ARG A 449 1.00 -20.74 1.77
CA ARG A 449 1.67 -19.45 1.98
C ARG A 449 1.15 -18.44 0.98
N GLN A 450 0.82 -17.25 1.44
CA GLN A 450 0.37 -16.17 0.57
C GLN A 450 1.54 -15.25 0.26
N ALA A 451 1.77 -15.00 -1.03
CA ALA A 451 2.68 -13.96 -1.52
C ALA A 451 1.85 -12.74 -1.91
N ALA A 452 1.99 -11.65 -1.15
CA ALA A 452 1.38 -10.35 -1.42
C ALA A 452 2.43 -9.43 -2.06
N LEU A 453 2.24 -9.13 -3.35
CA LEU A 453 3.11 -8.23 -4.10
C LEU A 453 2.43 -6.85 -4.12
N VAL A 454 3.20 -5.82 -3.79
CA VAL A 454 2.73 -4.43 -3.82
C VAL A 454 3.72 -3.60 -4.59
N VAL A 455 3.24 -2.86 -5.60
CA VAL A 455 4.00 -1.76 -6.20
C VAL A 455 3.57 -0.50 -5.48
N MET A 456 4.53 0.21 -4.91
CA MET A 456 4.28 1.32 -3.99
C MET A 456 3.96 2.61 -4.74
N ASP A 457 2.83 3.23 -4.41
CA ASP A 457 2.62 4.66 -4.65
C ASP A 457 3.38 5.42 -3.55
N GLN A 458 4.43 6.16 -3.93
CA GLN A 458 5.39 6.77 -3.00
C GLN A 458 4.92 8.16 -2.53
N ASP A 459 3.62 8.29 -2.29
CA ASP A 459 3.05 9.52 -1.72
C ASP A 459 3.61 9.72 -0.30
N PRO A 460 4.03 10.96 0.07
CA PRO A 460 4.50 11.26 1.42
C PRO A 460 3.43 11.02 2.49
N ASP A 461 2.13 11.14 2.13
CA ASP A 461 1.04 10.80 3.02
C ASP A 461 0.58 9.36 2.80
N VAL A 462 0.85 8.48 3.78
CA VAL A 462 0.50 7.06 3.69
C VAL A 462 -1.00 6.81 3.56
N THR A 463 -1.82 7.77 3.99
CA THR A 463 -3.28 7.69 3.86
C THR A 463 -3.77 7.98 2.44
N LEU A 464 -2.96 8.67 1.63
CA LEU A 464 -3.25 9.01 0.24
C LEU A 464 -2.63 8.04 -0.78
N ARG A 465 -1.71 7.17 -0.33
CA ARG A 465 -1.09 6.15 -1.19
C ARG A 465 -2.15 5.22 -1.78
N MET A 466 -2.16 5.10 -3.11
CA MET A 466 -3.00 4.14 -3.83
C MET A 466 -2.14 3.05 -4.47
N SER A 467 -1.37 2.35 -3.64
CA SER A 467 -0.48 1.27 -4.06
C SER A 467 -1.27 0.08 -4.62
N THR A 468 -0.90 -0.36 -5.82
CA THR A 468 -1.49 -1.56 -6.43
C THR A 468 -0.93 -2.82 -5.81
N ALA A 469 -1.84 -3.70 -5.40
CA ALA A 469 -1.52 -4.94 -4.72
C ALA A 469 -2.22 -6.14 -5.37
N ARG A 470 -1.51 -7.26 -5.45
CA ARG A 470 -2.06 -8.56 -5.83
C ARG A 470 -1.43 -9.64 -4.97
N SER A 471 -2.24 -10.64 -4.64
CA SER A 471 -1.81 -11.75 -3.80
C SER A 471 -2.12 -13.06 -4.48
N LEU A 472 -1.21 -14.02 -4.34
CA LEU A 472 -1.42 -15.43 -4.71
C LEU A 472 -1.11 -16.30 -3.50
N THR A 473 -1.70 -17.49 -3.47
CA THR A 473 -1.42 -18.47 -2.41
C THR A 473 -0.88 -19.75 -3.03
N THR A 474 0.22 -20.26 -2.49
CA THR A 474 0.84 -21.49 -2.97
C THR A 474 -0.04 -22.69 -2.64
N ALA A 475 -0.16 -23.64 -3.57
CA ALA A 475 -1.10 -24.75 -3.48
C ALA A 475 -0.52 -26.03 -4.10
N LEU A 476 -1.24 -27.16 -4.03
CA LEU A 476 -0.83 -28.42 -4.68
C LEU A 476 -1.10 -28.42 -6.20
N THR A 477 -0.82 -27.29 -6.86
CA THR A 477 -1.01 -27.12 -8.29
C THR A 477 0.10 -27.86 -9.04
N ARG A 478 -0.28 -28.57 -10.11
CA ARG A 478 0.66 -29.28 -10.97
C ARG A 478 0.66 -28.72 -12.38
N GLU A 479 1.83 -28.65 -12.98
CA GLU A 479 2.03 -28.34 -14.39
C GLU A 479 2.99 -29.38 -14.98
N TYR A 480 2.62 -29.95 -16.14
CA TYR A 480 3.33 -31.08 -16.77
C TYR A 480 3.63 -32.30 -15.85
N GLY A 481 2.86 -32.47 -14.78
CA GLY A 481 2.99 -33.59 -13.83
C GLY A 481 3.79 -33.27 -12.56
N GLU A 482 4.53 -32.16 -12.55
CA GLU A 482 5.33 -31.68 -11.42
C GLU A 482 4.57 -30.64 -10.60
N PHE A 483 4.89 -30.50 -9.31
CA PHE A 483 4.29 -29.47 -8.47
C PHE A 483 4.99 -28.13 -8.70
N ILE A 484 4.24 -27.08 -9.06
CA ILE A 484 4.78 -25.73 -9.34
C ILE A 484 5.56 -25.18 -8.12
N TRP A 485 5.09 -25.49 -6.92
CA TRP A 485 5.64 -25.01 -5.65
C TRP A 485 6.51 -26.05 -4.93
N ASP A 486 7.04 -27.05 -5.64
CA ASP A 486 8.05 -27.97 -5.10
C ASP A 486 9.42 -27.28 -4.95
N ASP A 487 10.37 -28.01 -4.38
CA ASP A 487 11.76 -27.60 -4.20
C ASP A 487 12.37 -27.15 -5.55
N PRO A 488 12.75 -25.86 -5.70
CA PRO A 488 13.29 -25.35 -6.95
C PRO A 488 14.54 -26.09 -7.43
N SER A 489 15.30 -26.75 -6.55
CA SER A 489 16.43 -27.57 -6.98
C SER A 489 16.01 -28.82 -7.79
N LYS A 490 14.74 -29.23 -7.69
CA LYS A 490 14.16 -30.38 -8.40
C LYS A 490 13.36 -29.98 -9.62
N VAL A 491 12.54 -28.93 -9.51
CA VAL A 491 11.57 -28.52 -10.56
C VAL A 491 11.95 -27.21 -11.26
N GLY A 492 12.97 -26.51 -10.75
CA GLY A 492 13.36 -25.19 -11.22
C GLY A 492 14.45 -25.21 -12.29
N THR A 493 14.70 -24.03 -12.86
CA THR A 493 15.79 -23.77 -13.81
C THR A 493 16.94 -23.06 -13.12
N TYR A 494 18.18 -23.53 -13.33
CA TYR A 494 19.37 -22.89 -12.77
C TYR A 494 19.59 -21.49 -13.37
N ASP A 495 19.78 -20.49 -12.51
CA ASP A 495 20.17 -19.14 -12.88
C ASP A 495 21.53 -18.79 -12.27
N ALA A 496 22.51 -18.60 -13.15
CA ALA A 496 23.88 -18.26 -12.79
C ALA A 496 24.02 -16.88 -12.11
N SER A 497 23.09 -15.95 -12.34
CA SER A 497 23.13 -14.59 -11.76
C SER A 497 22.88 -14.58 -10.25
N CYS A 498 22.09 -15.52 -9.74
CA CYS A 498 21.86 -15.71 -8.29
C CYS A 498 22.59 -16.92 -7.72
N GLY A 499 23.21 -17.76 -8.56
CA GLY A 499 23.74 -19.05 -8.14
C GLY A 499 22.66 -19.94 -7.52
N CYS A 500 21.45 -19.90 -8.07
CA CYS A 500 20.27 -20.52 -7.49
C CYS A 500 19.36 -21.11 -8.59
N TYR A 501 18.54 -22.10 -8.26
CA TYR A 501 17.47 -22.57 -9.13
C TYR A 501 16.22 -21.73 -8.88
N ARG A 502 15.55 -21.30 -9.95
CA ARG A 502 14.26 -20.60 -9.86
C ARG A 502 13.16 -21.54 -10.29
N GLY A 503 12.15 -21.70 -9.45
CA GLY A 503 10.91 -22.36 -9.81
C GLY A 503 10.14 -21.57 -10.86
N GLU A 504 9.00 -22.11 -11.27
CA GLU A 504 8.12 -21.45 -12.21
C GLU A 504 7.59 -20.11 -11.66
N SER A 505 7.47 -19.11 -12.54
CA SER A 505 7.03 -17.77 -12.19
C SER A 505 5.53 -17.60 -12.41
N TRP A 506 4.79 -17.36 -11.33
CA TRP A 506 3.34 -17.15 -11.36
C TRP A 506 2.95 -15.72 -11.00
N GLY A 507 1.99 -15.13 -11.70
CA GLY A 507 1.59 -13.75 -11.46
C GLY A 507 0.72 -13.16 -12.54
N TRP A 508 0.83 -11.84 -12.74
CA TRP A 508 -0.15 -11.07 -13.51
C TRP A 508 0.49 -10.29 -14.64
N ARG A 509 -0.05 -10.48 -15.85
CA ARG A 509 0.35 -9.72 -17.05
C ARG A 509 -0.12 -8.27 -17.02
N ASN A 510 -1.11 -7.94 -16.20
CA ASN A 510 -1.77 -6.63 -16.12
C ASN A 510 -1.64 -6.02 -14.72
N PHE A 511 -0.44 -6.08 -14.13
CA PHE A 511 -0.24 -5.69 -12.73
C PHE A 511 -0.32 -4.18 -12.51
N VAL A 512 0.45 -3.40 -13.28
CA VAL A 512 0.45 -1.93 -13.21
C VAL A 512 0.24 -1.33 -14.59
N LYS A 513 -0.70 -0.40 -14.73
CA LYS A 513 -0.87 0.37 -15.97
C LYS A 513 0.32 1.30 -16.15
N HIS A 514 0.85 1.40 -17.37
CA HIS A 514 1.84 2.43 -17.69
C HIS A 514 1.28 3.85 -17.51
N PHE A 515 -0.04 4.01 -17.66
CA PHE A 515 -0.75 5.24 -17.35
C PHE A 515 -0.60 5.64 -15.88
N ASP A 516 -0.86 4.70 -14.95
CA ASP A 516 -0.75 4.95 -13.51
C ASP A 516 0.70 5.20 -13.06
N LEU A 517 1.66 4.45 -13.64
CA LEU A 517 3.09 4.65 -13.38
C LEU A 517 3.56 6.09 -13.60
N ARG A 518 2.97 6.79 -14.58
CA ARG A 518 3.33 8.17 -14.94
C ARG A 518 2.49 9.22 -14.21
N ARG A 519 1.27 8.86 -13.82
CA ARG A 519 0.30 9.81 -13.24
C ARG A 519 0.44 9.96 -11.73
N ARG A 520 0.74 8.87 -11.02
CA ARG A 520 0.87 8.85 -9.55
C ARG A 520 2.34 8.81 -9.12
N ASN A 521 2.62 8.66 -7.84
CA ASN A 521 3.98 8.64 -7.30
C ASN A 521 4.61 7.23 -7.33
N TYR A 522 4.23 6.38 -8.29
CA TYR A 522 4.86 5.07 -8.48
C TYR A 522 6.33 5.16 -8.89
N LEU A 523 6.64 6.14 -9.75
CA LEU A 523 8.00 6.45 -10.20
C LEU A 523 8.43 7.78 -9.57
N LYS A 524 9.01 7.70 -8.37
CA LYS A 524 9.55 8.83 -7.61
C LYS A 524 11.06 8.67 -7.57
N ASN A 525 11.81 9.72 -7.92
CA ASN A 525 13.28 9.68 -8.15
C ASN A 525 13.68 8.67 -9.25
N ASP A 526 12.77 8.44 -10.20
CA ASP A 526 12.83 7.36 -11.20
C ASP A 526 13.02 5.95 -10.62
N ASP A 527 12.69 5.78 -9.35
CA ASP A 527 12.72 4.50 -8.64
C ASP A 527 11.32 3.89 -8.64
N LEU A 528 11.24 2.61 -9.00
CA LEU A 528 10.06 1.76 -8.77
C LEU A 528 10.32 0.91 -7.53
N ILE A 529 9.43 0.98 -6.54
CA ILE A 529 9.55 0.20 -5.30
C ILE A 529 8.50 -0.90 -5.30
N ILE A 530 8.97 -2.14 -5.15
CA ILE A 530 8.14 -3.34 -5.01
C ILE A 530 8.38 -3.93 -3.64
N THR A 531 7.31 -4.11 -2.85
CA THR A 531 7.39 -4.83 -1.58
C THR A 531 6.70 -6.18 -1.69
N VAL A 532 7.22 -7.16 -0.96
CA VAL A 532 6.68 -8.52 -0.94
C VAL A 532 6.54 -8.99 0.50
N ASP A 533 5.35 -9.46 0.84
CA ASP A 533 5.12 -10.28 2.03
C ASP A 533 4.86 -11.71 1.57
N PHE A 534 5.57 -12.67 2.15
CA PHE A 534 5.42 -14.09 1.85
C PHE A 534 5.44 -14.86 3.16
N ASP A 535 4.25 -15.26 3.63
CA ASP A 535 4.06 -15.89 4.93
C ASP A 535 2.86 -16.85 4.91
N VAL A 536 2.74 -17.67 5.93
CA VAL A 536 1.60 -18.56 6.15
C VAL A 536 0.34 -17.72 6.33
N VAL A 537 -0.75 -18.13 5.69
CA VAL A 537 -2.06 -17.50 5.92
C VAL A 537 -2.54 -17.86 7.32
N LEU A 538 -2.26 -16.99 8.29
CA LEU A 538 -2.68 -17.14 9.69
C LEU A 538 -4.18 -16.84 9.81
N LEU A 539 -5.01 -17.85 9.52
CA LEU A 539 -6.42 -17.84 9.88
C LEU A 539 -6.56 -18.13 11.38
N LYS A 540 -6.22 -17.16 12.23
CA LYS A 540 -6.66 -17.26 13.64
C LYS A 540 -8.17 -17.05 13.65
N SER A 541 -8.88 -18.08 14.12
CA SER A 541 -10.32 -18.07 14.39
C SER A 541 -10.67 -17.03 15.44
#